data_AF-A0AAP2CFJ9-F1
#
_entry.id   AF-A0AAP2CFJ9-F1
#
_cell.length_a   1.000
_cell.length_b   1.000
_cell.length_c   1.000
_cell.angle_alpha   90.00
_cell.angle_beta   90.00
_cell.angle_gamma   90.00
#
_symmetry.space_group_name_H-M   'P 1'
#
loop_
_entity.id
_entity.type
_entity.pdbx_description
1 polymer ?
#
loop_
_entity_poly.entity_id
_entity_poly.type
_entity_poly.pdbx_seq_one_letter_code
_entity_poly.pdbx_strand_id
1 'polypeptide(L)'
;MRKIIYALPLFLLLSCSGYFRVVADMGMTEAEFRRKNHAIEVVKMYENRKVYRVVPVGNSVKYVYFENGLLYRMDEGQMFYPVWQPFYPGEMGLQ
;
A
#
# COMPACT_ATOMS: atom_id res chain seq x y z
N MET A 1 -44.24 -9.04 -33.69
CA MET A 1 -43.36 -9.50 -32.60
C MET A 1 -41.94 -8.96 -32.84
N ARG A 2 -41.67 -7.73 -32.37
CA ARG A 2 -40.34 -7.10 -32.49
C ARG A 2 -39.53 -7.44 -31.24
N LYS A 3 -38.35 -7.99 -31.49
CA LYS A 3 -37.46 -8.63 -30.52
C LYS A 3 -36.82 -7.58 -29.61
N ILE A 4 -36.83 -7.87 -28.31
CA ILE A 4 -36.17 -7.12 -27.24
C ILE A 4 -34.65 -7.34 -27.40
N ILE A 5 -33.93 -6.39 -28.00
CA ILE A 5 -32.46 -6.48 -28.20
C ILE A 5 -31.77 -5.21 -27.68
N TYR A 6 -32.27 -4.61 -26.59
CA TYR A 6 -31.68 -3.37 -26.05
C TYR A 6 -31.29 -3.43 -24.57
N ALA A 7 -31.45 -4.56 -23.89
CA ALA A 7 -31.19 -4.67 -22.45
C ALA A 7 -29.78 -5.18 -22.08
N LEU A 8 -28.85 -5.33 -23.04
CA LEU A 8 -27.55 -5.96 -22.78
C LEU A 8 -26.36 -5.02 -22.46
N PRO A 9 -26.30 -3.72 -22.82
CA PRO A 9 -25.07 -2.95 -22.58
C PRO A 9 -24.92 -2.43 -21.14
N LEU A 10 -25.96 -2.48 -20.29
CA LEU A 10 -25.91 -1.82 -18.97
C LEU A 10 -25.18 -2.64 -17.89
N PHE A 11 -25.01 -3.96 -18.07
CA PHE A 11 -24.38 -4.82 -17.06
C PHE A 11 -22.84 -4.81 -17.08
N LEU A 12 -22.22 -4.25 -18.13
CA LEU A 12 -20.75 -4.23 -18.27
C LEU A 12 -20.04 -3.06 -17.58
N LEU A 13 -20.78 -2.09 -17.01
CA LEU A 13 -20.21 -0.93 -16.30
C LEU A 13 -19.94 -1.18 -14.80
N LEU A 14 -20.26 -2.37 -14.27
CA LEU A 14 -20.00 -2.73 -12.87
C LEU A 14 -18.59 -3.32 -12.64
N SER A 15 -17.80 -3.47 -13.70
CA SER A 15 -16.46 -4.03 -13.59
C SER A 15 -15.44 -2.94 -13.25
N CYS A 16 -14.77 -3.14 -12.10
CA CYS A 16 -13.53 -2.49 -11.65
C CYS A 16 -13.62 -1.25 -10.75
N SER A 17 -14.41 -1.29 -9.67
CA SER A 17 -13.99 -0.62 -8.42
C SER A 17 -13.08 -1.56 -7.61
N GLY A 18 -11.89 -1.84 -8.16
CA GLY A 18 -10.84 -2.58 -7.46
C GLY A 18 -10.28 -1.74 -6.31
N TYR A 19 -11.00 -1.69 -5.18
CA TYR A 19 -10.49 -1.09 -3.96
C TYR A 19 -9.36 -1.99 -3.44
N PHE A 20 -8.12 -1.64 -3.77
CA PHE A 20 -6.92 -2.36 -3.32
C PHE A 20 -6.82 -2.27 -1.80
N ARG A 21 -7.31 -3.31 -1.11
CA ARG A 21 -7.09 -3.50 0.33
C ARG A 21 -5.76 -4.20 0.55
N VAL A 22 -4.99 -3.71 1.50
CA VAL A 22 -3.81 -4.42 2.00
C VAL A 22 -4.28 -5.73 2.64
N VAL A 23 -3.77 -6.86 2.16
CA VAL A 23 -4.09 -8.20 2.67
C VAL A 23 -3.00 -8.61 3.64
N ALA A 24 -3.29 -8.51 4.93
CA ALA A 24 -2.31 -8.75 5.98
C ALA A 24 -3.01 -9.30 7.23
N ASP A 25 -2.63 -10.51 7.64
CA ASP A 25 -3.17 -11.20 8.81
C ASP A 25 -2.06 -11.46 9.83
N MET A 26 -2.38 -11.39 11.13
CA MET A 26 -1.42 -11.70 12.19
C MET A 26 -0.91 -13.14 12.06
N GLY A 27 0.41 -13.33 12.16
CA GLY A 27 1.07 -14.62 11.95
C GLY A 27 1.29 -14.99 10.48
N MET A 28 0.87 -14.16 9.51
CA MET A 28 1.17 -14.39 8.09
C MET A 28 2.69 -14.36 7.84
N THR A 29 3.19 -15.24 6.98
CA THR A 29 4.61 -15.24 6.60
C THR A 29 4.95 -14.06 5.68
N GLU A 30 6.20 -13.57 5.74
CA GLU A 30 6.69 -12.53 4.82
C GLU A 30 6.48 -12.93 3.35
N ALA A 31 6.75 -14.19 3.01
CA ALA A 31 6.59 -14.69 1.65
C ALA A 31 5.14 -14.63 1.18
N GLU A 32 4.18 -15.01 2.04
CA GLU A 32 2.77 -14.94 1.72
C GLU A 32 2.29 -13.50 1.56
N PHE A 33 2.70 -12.61 2.47
CA PHE A 33 2.39 -11.19 2.42
C PHE A 33 2.87 -10.56 1.11
N ARG A 34 4.11 -10.84 0.69
CA ARG A 34 4.71 -10.31 -0.54
C ARG A 34 4.02 -10.82 -1.82
N ARG A 35 3.43 -12.01 -1.79
CA ARG A 35 2.65 -12.54 -2.93
C ARG A 35 1.28 -11.89 -3.04
N LYS A 36 0.65 -11.56 -1.90
CA LYS A 36 -0.72 -11.03 -1.83
C LYS A 36 -0.79 -9.51 -1.98
N ASN A 37 0.32 -8.80 -1.78
CA ASN A 37 0.36 -7.34 -1.84
C ASN A 37 1.32 -6.84 -2.92
N HIS A 38 0.86 -5.87 -3.70
CA HIS A 38 1.66 -5.12 -4.67
C HIS A 38 2.04 -3.74 -4.09
N ALA A 39 3.02 -3.07 -4.69
CA ALA A 39 3.49 -1.75 -4.26
C ALA A 39 3.93 -1.69 -2.77
N ILE A 40 4.71 -2.70 -2.36
CA ILE A 40 5.32 -2.78 -1.04
C ILE A 40 6.77 -2.30 -1.08
N GLU A 41 7.19 -1.59 -0.05
CA GLU A 41 8.55 -1.05 0.08
C GLU A 41 9.14 -1.42 1.43
N VAL A 42 10.40 -1.84 1.48
CA VAL A 42 11.09 -2.09 2.74
C VAL A 42 11.58 -0.77 3.31
N VAL A 43 11.10 -0.38 4.49
CA VAL A 43 11.52 0.87 5.16
C VAL A 43 12.63 0.61 6.17
N LYS A 44 12.60 -0.55 6.84
CA LYS A 44 13.61 -0.97 7.81
C LYS A 44 13.85 -2.46 7.72
N MET A 45 15.11 -2.88 7.80
CA MET A 45 15.53 -4.28 7.83
C MET A 45 16.60 -4.49 8.90
N TYR A 46 16.36 -5.46 9.77
CA TYR A 46 17.26 -5.98 10.80
C TYR A 46 17.38 -7.50 10.61
N GLU A 47 18.24 -8.15 11.39
CA GLU A 47 18.51 -9.59 11.27
C GLU A 47 17.24 -10.46 11.40
N ASN A 48 16.38 -10.12 12.35
CA ASN A 48 15.16 -10.85 12.71
C ASN A 48 13.90 -9.99 12.63
N ARG A 49 13.99 -8.75 12.16
CA ARG A 49 12.84 -7.83 12.00
C ARG A 49 12.84 -7.14 10.66
N LYS A 50 11.65 -6.99 10.07
CA LYS A 50 11.47 -6.19 8.85
C LYS A 50 10.21 -5.35 8.94
N VAL A 51 10.26 -4.16 8.36
CA VAL A 51 9.12 -3.26 8.28
C VAL A 51 8.86 -2.91 6.82
N TYR A 52 7.65 -3.23 6.36
CA TYR A 52 7.16 -2.87 5.05
C TYR A 52 6.24 -1.67 5.14
N ARG A 53 6.36 -0.78 4.17
CA ARG A 53 5.37 0.25 3.85
C ARG A 53 4.53 -0.24 2.69
N VAL A 54 3.22 -0.12 2.84
CA VAL A 54 2.24 -0.35 1.78
C VAL A 54 1.50 0.95 1.56
N VAL A 55 1.48 1.42 0.32
CA VAL A 55 0.74 2.62 -0.07
C VAL A 55 -0.52 2.16 -0.80
N PRO A 56 -1.65 1.97 -0.09
CA PRO A 56 -2.94 1.77 -0.76
C PRO A 56 -3.29 2.99 -1.63
N VAL A 57 -4.21 2.80 -2.57
CA VAL A 57 -4.73 3.89 -3.41
C VAL A 57 -5.34 4.98 -2.51
N GLY A 58 -4.69 6.16 -2.43
CA GLY A 58 -5.12 7.30 -1.61
C GLY A 58 -4.00 7.88 -0.75
N ASN A 59 -4.38 8.54 0.36
CA ASN A 59 -3.46 9.22 1.29
C ASN A 59 -3.15 8.40 2.55
N SER A 60 -3.64 7.17 2.66
CA SER A 60 -3.31 6.29 3.79
C SER A 60 -2.05 5.48 3.48
N VAL A 61 -1.25 5.22 4.50
CA VAL A 61 -0.06 4.37 4.43
C VAL A 61 -0.20 3.32 5.52
N LYS A 62 0.10 2.06 5.20
CA LYS A 62 0.17 0.99 6.20
C LYS A 62 1.61 0.56 6.43
N TYR A 63 1.97 0.39 7.69
CA TYR A 63 3.25 -0.19 8.09
C TYR A 63 3.00 -1.60 8.62
N VAL A 64 3.71 -2.57 8.05
CA VAL A 64 3.56 -3.99 8.37
C VAL A 64 4.88 -4.51 8.93
N TYR A 65 4.82 -5.03 10.16
CA TYR A 65 6.00 -5.42 10.92
C TYR A 65 6.09 -6.94 11.02
N PHE A 66 7.27 -7.45 10.66
CA PHE A 66 7.62 -8.85 10.75
C PHE A 66 8.70 -9.06 11.80
N GLU A 67 8.56 -10.11 12.59
CA GLU A 67 9.57 -10.60 13.52
C GLU A 67 9.70 -12.11 13.33
N ASN A 68 10.92 -12.62 13.19
CA ASN A 68 11.20 -14.03 12.88
C ASN A 68 10.43 -14.56 11.66
N GLY A 69 10.22 -13.69 10.66
CA GLY A 69 9.52 -14.02 9.41
C GLY A 69 7.99 -14.02 9.49
N LEU A 70 7.40 -13.72 10.65
CA LEU A 70 5.96 -13.69 10.89
C LEU A 70 5.47 -12.28 11.17
N LEU A 71 4.31 -11.93 10.61
CA LEU A 71 3.65 -10.66 10.86
C LEU A 71 3.18 -10.62 12.32
N TYR A 72 3.60 -9.61 13.07
CA TYR A 72 3.21 -9.47 14.48
C TYR A 72 2.53 -8.12 14.79
N ARG A 73 2.62 -7.13 13.90
CA ARG A 73 2.04 -5.81 14.10
C ARG A 73 1.72 -5.12 12.77
N MET A 74 0.67 -4.30 12.80
CA MET A 74 0.34 -3.35 11.74
C MET A 74 0.01 -1.99 12.33
N ASP A 75 0.49 -0.92 11.71
CA ASP A 75 0.13 0.45 12.03
C ASP A 75 -0.41 1.16 10.79
N GLU A 76 -1.30 2.13 11.00
CA GLU A 76 -1.79 3.03 9.95
C GLU A 76 -1.18 4.43 10.15
N GLY A 77 -0.76 5.03 9.04
CA GLY A 77 -0.27 6.38 8.98
C GLY A 77 -0.92 7.14 7.82
N GLN A 78 -0.63 8.43 7.75
CA GLN A 78 -1.04 9.28 6.63
C GLN A 78 0.19 9.63 5.79
N MET A 79 0.03 9.62 4.48
CA MET A 79 1.05 10.12 3.56
C MET A 79 1.05 11.64 3.66
N PHE A 80 1.97 12.19 4.44
CA PHE A 80 2.34 13.59 4.30
C PHE A 80 3.19 13.71 3.05
N TYR A 81 2.58 14.08 1.93
CA TYR A 81 3.35 14.65 0.83
C TYR A 81 3.96 15.95 1.38
N PRO A 82 5.30 16.07 1.49
CA PRO A 82 5.87 17.38 1.71
C PRO A 82 5.41 18.23 0.52
N VAL A 83 4.56 19.22 0.78
CA VAL A 83 4.33 20.32 -0.15
C VAL A 83 5.71 20.89 -0.39
N TRP A 84 6.32 20.56 -1.53
CA TRP A 84 7.64 20.97 -1.99
C TRP A 84 8.38 21.84 -0.98
N GLN A 85 9.15 21.24 -0.07
CA GLN A 85 10.18 22.03 0.59
C GLN A 85 11.25 22.26 -0.48
N PRO A 86 11.45 23.49 -0.97
CA PRO A 86 12.59 23.76 -1.81
C PRO A 86 13.83 23.37 -1.01
N PHE A 87 14.62 22.46 -1.58
CA PHE A 87 15.96 22.18 -1.11
C PHE A 87 16.70 23.52 -1.12
N TYR A 88 17.03 24.07 0.04
CA TYR A 88 17.92 25.23 0.15
C TYR A 88 19.35 24.70 0.33
N PRO A 89 20.18 24.62 -0.73
CA PRO A 89 21.58 24.22 -0.60
C PRO A 89 22.40 25.43 -0.11
N GLY A 90 22.06 25.96 1.08
CA GLY A 90 22.58 27.24 1.57
C GLY A 90 23.14 27.22 2.99
N GLU A 91 22.86 26.21 3.82
CA GLU A 91 23.30 26.20 5.24
C GLU A 91 24.40 25.18 5.54
N MET A 92 25.30 24.96 4.57
CA MET A 92 26.66 24.48 4.86
C MET A 92 27.63 25.63 4.61
N GLY A 93 27.50 26.67 5.43
CA GLY A 93 28.33 27.86 5.38
C GLY A 93 28.47 28.46 6.77
N LEU A 94 29.54 28.06 7.46
CA LEU A 94 30.27 28.81 8.49
C LEU A 94 29.45 29.43 9.65
N GLN A 95 29.54 28.79 10.82
CA GLN A 95 30.23 29.35 11.99
C GLN A 95 30.57 28.25 13.00
#